data_AF-A0A482Y072-F1
#
_entry.id   AF-A0A482Y072-F1
#
_cell.length_a   1.000
_cell.length_b   1.000
_cell.length_c   1.000
_cell.angle_alpha   90.00
_cell.angle_beta   90.00
_cell.angle_gamma   90.00
#
_symmetry.space_group_name_H-M   'P 1'
#
loop_
_entity.id
_entity.type
_entity.pdbx_description
1 polymer ?
#
loop_
_entity_poly.entity_id
_entity_poly.type
_entity_poly.pdbx_seq_one_letter_code
_entity_poly.pdbx_strand_id
1 'polypeptide(L)'
;MAVADPVTVGVLSLHTSKETKAILNAVEELGHDSEWLRSENTSISVADGSPLLEPEVDVIANRMLLSNTEQPAEELGLVNAFSQLVPTLNEPSAVMTAMHKLSTATALASNDVRTPDVTLALSGEKLNAARERYGEEAVYKTAIGTHGGGTWKVGPDDPVNAKVGNRYAFLQELVDQEDVRHRDLRVYVVGGEIVAAMYRYAPDNDWRTNVALGGSVEDATEDLPAEASEMAKRAADIVDLDYAGVDLVEGDEGWFVLEVNPTAGFKGLYEATQVSPAPYIAKLAIERAGGEVDDDRVRDIANVLDDSRPTAQPPESVTQDTEPAVIGYTEEVVLSGTSGSKSVLAKSDTGATRTSIDTSLAADIGAGPIKSITRIRSGSSKQSKSRPVVDVVVGVGGNQHTVTASVEDRSHMDYPVLLGRDILENYQVDVSRRIDSDAADTPEEEEE
;
A
#
# COMPACT_ATOMS: atom_id res chain seq x y z
N MET A 1 -22.24 -37.64 8.97
CA MET A 1 -20.84 -37.18 8.93
C MET A 1 -20.73 -36.09 9.99
N ALA A 2 -19.68 -36.10 10.81
CA ALA A 2 -19.44 -34.97 11.70
C ALA A 2 -19.18 -33.75 10.80
N VAL A 3 -19.88 -32.65 11.04
CA VAL A 3 -19.61 -31.38 10.36
C VAL A 3 -18.21 -30.98 10.83
N ALA A 4 -17.29 -30.71 9.90
CA ALA A 4 -15.97 -30.20 10.25
C ALA A 4 -16.14 -28.92 11.09
N ASP A 5 -15.28 -28.73 12.11
CA ASP A 5 -15.33 -27.52 12.90
C ASP A 5 -15.08 -26.29 11.99
N PRO A 6 -15.78 -25.17 12.21
CA PRO A 6 -15.55 -23.95 11.44
C PRO A 6 -14.09 -23.50 11.62
N VAL A 7 -13.56 -22.90 10.56
CA VAL A 7 -12.21 -22.32 10.53
C VAL A 7 -12.36 -20.82 10.39
N THR A 8 -11.35 -20.07 10.82
CA THR A 8 -11.31 -18.62 10.76
C THR A 8 -10.44 -18.17 9.60
N VAL A 9 -11.03 -17.53 8.59
CA VAL A 9 -10.31 -16.92 7.47
C VAL A 9 -10.05 -15.45 7.74
N GLY A 10 -8.77 -15.08 7.87
CA GLY A 10 -8.34 -13.69 7.90
C GLY A 10 -8.26 -13.09 6.50
N VAL A 11 -8.82 -11.91 6.24
CA VAL A 11 -8.59 -11.17 5.00
C VAL A 11 -7.70 -9.96 5.27
N LEU A 12 -6.44 -10.02 4.82
CA LEU A 12 -5.44 -8.97 5.06
C LEU A 12 -5.58 -7.83 4.05
N SER A 13 -6.12 -6.70 4.51
CA SER A 13 -6.36 -5.53 3.66
C SER A 13 -6.45 -4.24 4.48
N LEU A 14 -5.42 -3.40 4.41
CA LEU A 14 -5.39 -2.10 5.08
C LEU A 14 -6.30 -1.04 4.43
N HIS A 15 -6.78 -1.30 3.22
CA HIS A 15 -7.72 -0.44 2.48
C HIS A 15 -9.12 -1.06 2.46
N THR A 16 -10.12 -0.22 2.17
CA THR A 16 -11.50 -0.66 1.97
C THR A 16 -11.75 -0.91 0.49
N SER A 17 -12.14 -2.14 0.14
CA SER A 17 -12.53 -2.51 -1.23
C SER A 17 -13.81 -3.37 -1.22
N LYS A 18 -14.51 -3.42 -2.35
CA LYS A 18 -15.69 -4.29 -2.50
C LYS A 18 -15.28 -5.76 -2.46
N GLU A 19 -14.12 -6.04 -3.04
CA GLU A 19 -13.50 -7.35 -3.13
C GLU A 19 -13.24 -7.95 -1.75
N THR A 20 -12.62 -7.17 -0.86
CA THR A 20 -12.35 -7.61 0.52
C THR A 20 -13.63 -7.94 1.28
N LYS A 21 -14.66 -7.09 1.16
CA LYS A 21 -15.96 -7.33 1.80
C LYS A 21 -16.63 -8.60 1.27
N ALA A 22 -16.63 -8.78 -0.05
CA ALA A 22 -17.22 -9.95 -0.68
C ALA A 22 -16.53 -11.25 -0.27
N ILE A 23 -15.22 -11.25 -0.07
CA ILE A 23 -14.51 -12.44 0.43
C ILE A 23 -14.94 -12.75 1.87
N LEU A 24 -14.96 -11.74 2.75
CA LEU A 24 -15.39 -11.90 4.15
C LEU A 24 -16.82 -12.44 4.25
N ASN A 25 -17.77 -11.81 3.54
CA ASN A 25 -19.15 -12.24 3.53
C ASN A 25 -19.33 -13.64 2.94
N ALA A 26 -18.56 -13.99 1.91
CA ALA A 26 -18.60 -15.33 1.35
C ALA A 26 -18.08 -16.39 2.32
N VAL A 27 -17.08 -16.10 3.15
CA VAL A 27 -16.61 -17.02 4.20
C VAL A 27 -17.74 -17.31 5.20
N GLU A 28 -18.41 -16.25 5.68
CA GLU A 28 -19.54 -16.38 6.61
C GLU A 28 -20.73 -17.14 6.00
N GLU A 29 -21.07 -16.85 4.74
CA GLU A 29 -22.17 -17.50 4.03
C GLU A 29 -21.90 -18.98 3.72
N LEU A 30 -20.63 -19.38 3.70
CA LEU A 30 -20.20 -20.78 3.61
C LEU A 30 -20.14 -21.49 4.97
N GLY A 31 -20.47 -20.80 6.07
CA GLY A 31 -20.57 -21.36 7.41
C GLY A 31 -19.27 -21.34 8.22
N HIS A 32 -18.32 -20.49 7.86
CA HIS A 32 -17.02 -20.34 8.52
C HIS A 32 -16.85 -18.94 9.12
N ASP A 33 -15.88 -18.77 10.03
CA ASP A 33 -15.63 -17.50 10.67
C ASP A 33 -14.70 -16.63 9.82
N SER A 34 -14.90 -15.31 9.84
CA SER A 34 -14.09 -14.37 9.07
C SER A 34 -13.55 -13.26 9.94
N GLU A 35 -12.31 -12.83 9.67
CA GLU A 35 -11.66 -11.73 10.39
C GLU A 35 -11.05 -10.76 9.38
N TRP A 36 -11.39 -9.47 9.48
CA TRP A 36 -10.77 -8.47 8.63
C TRP A 36 -9.52 -7.93 9.31
N LEU A 37 -8.34 -8.34 8.83
CA LEU A 37 -7.06 -7.88 9.34
C LEU A 37 -6.73 -6.49 8.78
N ARG A 38 -6.79 -5.46 9.64
CA ARG A 38 -6.57 -4.05 9.32
C ARG A 38 -5.66 -3.33 10.32
N SER A 39 -5.28 -2.10 9.99
CA SER A 39 -4.43 -1.24 10.81
C SER A 39 -5.01 -0.98 12.21
N GLU A 40 -6.33 -1.00 12.35
CA GLU A 40 -7.03 -0.64 13.59
C GLU A 40 -7.11 -1.78 14.62
N ASN A 41 -6.96 -3.04 14.19
CA ASN A 41 -7.19 -4.21 15.04
C ASN A 41 -6.08 -5.26 15.02
N THR A 42 -5.17 -5.21 14.04
CA THR A 42 -4.22 -6.30 13.83
C THR A 42 -2.89 -6.04 14.52
N SER A 43 -2.39 -7.03 15.26
CA SER A 43 -1.06 -6.99 15.86
C SER A 43 -0.30 -8.30 15.67
N ILE A 44 1.02 -8.18 15.57
CA ILE A 44 1.93 -9.32 15.67
C ILE A 44 2.86 -9.03 16.84
N SER A 45 3.01 -9.99 17.74
CA SER A 45 3.95 -9.91 18.84
C SER A 45 4.87 -11.12 18.86
N VAL A 46 6.06 -10.95 19.41
CA VAL A 46 6.95 -12.05 19.77
C VAL A 46 7.22 -11.93 21.27
N ALA A 47 6.53 -12.73 22.06
CA ALA A 47 6.64 -12.75 23.51
C ALA A 47 7.16 -14.13 23.94
N ASP A 48 8.13 -14.15 24.86
CA ASP A 48 8.72 -15.38 25.38
C ASP A 48 9.20 -16.36 24.28
N GLY A 49 9.66 -15.82 23.15
CA GLY A 49 10.16 -16.58 22.00
C GLY A 49 9.06 -17.19 21.11
N SER A 50 7.80 -16.86 21.34
CA SER A 50 6.66 -17.35 20.55
C SER A 50 6.01 -16.20 19.78
N PRO A 51 5.83 -16.33 18.45
CA PRO A 51 5.09 -15.35 17.67
C PRO A 51 3.57 -15.55 17.86
N LEU A 52 2.83 -14.46 17.99
CA LEU A 52 1.37 -14.44 18.09
C LEU A 52 0.80 -13.42 17.10
N LEU A 53 -0.28 -13.81 16.43
CA LEU A 53 -1.10 -12.97 15.58
C LEU A 53 -2.43 -12.70 16.28
N GLU A 54 -2.81 -11.44 16.42
CA GLU A 54 -4.12 -11.04 16.92
C GLU A 54 -4.86 -10.20 15.87
N PRO A 55 -6.13 -10.51 15.54
CA PRO A 55 -6.88 -11.69 15.97
C PRO A 55 -6.30 -13.01 15.42
N GLU A 56 -6.51 -14.12 16.13
CA GLU A 56 -6.08 -15.45 15.68
C GLU A 56 -6.91 -15.90 14.49
N VAL A 57 -6.25 -16.39 13.45
CA VAL A 57 -6.87 -16.92 12.22
C VAL A 57 -6.15 -18.17 11.76
N ASP A 58 -6.82 -19.05 11.03
CA ASP A 58 -6.25 -20.32 10.55
C ASP A 58 -5.54 -20.16 9.19
N VAL A 59 -5.92 -19.14 8.42
CA VAL A 59 -5.41 -18.84 7.07
C VAL A 59 -5.62 -17.37 6.75
N ILE A 60 -4.77 -16.80 5.91
CA ILE A 60 -4.91 -15.43 5.41
C ILE A 60 -5.18 -15.40 3.91
N ALA A 61 -6.23 -14.71 3.48
CA ALA A 61 -6.39 -14.19 2.13
C ALA A 61 -5.77 -12.78 2.05
N ASN A 62 -4.55 -12.73 1.53
CA ASN A 62 -3.77 -11.52 1.29
C ASN A 62 -4.35 -10.68 0.14
N ARG A 63 -4.86 -9.51 0.49
CA ARG A 63 -5.43 -8.52 -0.43
C ARG A 63 -4.65 -7.21 -0.44
N MET A 64 -3.40 -7.19 0.04
CA MET A 64 -2.56 -5.98 0.07
C MET A 64 -2.31 -5.39 -1.33
N LEU A 65 -2.52 -4.08 -1.50
CA LEU A 65 -2.29 -3.36 -2.76
C LEU A 65 -0.83 -2.90 -2.90
N LEU A 66 0.10 -3.84 -2.87
CA LEU A 66 1.55 -3.56 -2.86
C LEU A 66 2.04 -2.76 -4.09
N SER A 67 1.29 -2.79 -5.18
CA SER A 67 1.59 -2.05 -6.41
C SER A 67 1.10 -0.61 -6.42
N ASN A 68 0.36 -0.17 -5.38
CA ASN A 68 -0.15 1.20 -5.20
C ASN A 68 0.42 1.92 -3.97
N THR A 69 1.27 1.26 -3.17
CA THR A 69 1.91 1.88 -2.00
C THR A 69 3.25 2.54 -2.35
N GLU A 70 3.62 3.57 -1.59
CA GLU A 70 4.93 4.21 -1.67
C GLU A 70 6.04 3.33 -1.08
N GLN A 71 5.70 2.41 -0.16
CA GLN A 71 6.63 1.57 0.59
C GLN A 71 6.36 0.07 0.39
N PRO A 72 6.45 -0.45 -0.85
CA PRO A 72 6.11 -1.85 -1.15
C PRO A 72 6.95 -2.87 -0.38
N ALA A 73 8.21 -2.55 -0.08
CA ALA A 73 9.08 -3.45 0.66
C ALA A 73 8.67 -3.57 2.13
N GLU A 74 8.15 -2.49 2.73
CA GLU A 74 7.65 -2.50 4.11
C GLU A 74 6.39 -3.36 4.21
N GLU A 75 5.41 -3.09 3.35
CA GLU A 75 4.17 -3.88 3.33
C GLU A 75 4.42 -5.33 2.93
N LEU A 76 5.34 -5.62 2.00
CA LEU A 76 5.74 -7.00 1.69
C LEU A 76 6.41 -7.69 2.88
N GLY A 77 7.28 -6.98 3.60
CA GLY A 77 7.91 -7.48 4.82
C GLY A 77 6.88 -7.80 5.90
N LEU A 78 5.83 -6.98 5.99
CA LEU A 78 4.69 -7.21 6.86
C LEU A 78 3.92 -8.47 6.45
N VAL A 79 3.52 -8.65 5.18
CA VAL A 79 2.89 -9.90 4.71
C VAL A 79 3.79 -11.11 4.98
N ASN A 80 5.11 -10.97 4.77
CA ASN A 80 6.07 -12.02 5.06
C ASN A 80 6.16 -12.38 6.55
N ALA A 81 5.93 -11.42 7.46
CA ALA A 81 5.80 -11.71 8.88
C ALA A 81 4.56 -12.57 9.13
N PHE A 82 3.38 -12.18 8.62
CA PHE A 82 2.15 -12.96 8.78
C PHE A 82 2.26 -14.39 8.22
N SER A 83 2.86 -14.56 7.02
CA SER A 83 3.01 -15.87 6.37
C SER A 83 3.86 -16.88 7.15
N GLN A 84 4.68 -16.42 8.10
CA GLN A 84 5.46 -17.31 8.97
C GLN A 84 4.63 -17.90 10.11
N LEU A 85 3.47 -17.30 10.43
CA LEU A 85 2.58 -17.73 11.50
C LEU A 85 1.42 -18.57 10.96
N VAL A 86 0.86 -18.18 9.81
CA VAL A 86 -0.35 -18.77 9.24
C VAL A 86 -0.24 -18.91 7.72
N PRO A 87 -0.77 -20.00 7.12
CA PRO A 87 -0.84 -20.14 5.66
C PRO A 87 -1.44 -18.90 4.99
N THR A 88 -0.84 -18.43 3.90
CA THR A 88 -1.22 -17.16 3.28
C THR A 88 -1.43 -17.29 1.76
N LEU A 89 -2.60 -16.88 1.28
CA LEU A 89 -3.02 -16.86 -0.12
C LEU A 89 -3.11 -15.42 -0.60
N ASN A 90 -2.33 -14.88 -1.53
CA ASN A 90 -1.13 -15.43 -2.13
C ASN A 90 0.09 -15.23 -1.21
N GLU A 91 1.05 -16.15 -1.30
CA GLU A 91 2.34 -16.08 -0.59
C GLU A 91 3.16 -14.83 -0.96
N PRO A 92 3.92 -14.22 -0.02
CA PRO A 92 4.67 -12.99 -0.27
C PRO A 92 5.65 -13.09 -1.45
N SER A 93 6.33 -14.22 -1.61
CA SER A 93 7.28 -14.43 -2.71
C SER A 93 6.61 -14.40 -4.08
N ALA A 94 5.42 -14.98 -4.19
CA ALA A 94 4.63 -14.97 -5.41
C ALA A 94 4.12 -13.55 -5.72
N VAL A 95 3.62 -12.85 -4.71
CA VAL A 95 3.18 -11.45 -4.85
C VAL A 95 4.35 -10.54 -5.26
N MET A 96 5.54 -10.74 -4.71
CA MET A 96 6.76 -10.00 -5.07
C MET A 96 7.11 -10.19 -6.56
N THR A 97 6.98 -11.40 -7.08
CA THR A 97 7.15 -11.67 -8.52
C THR A 97 6.09 -10.95 -9.33
N ALA A 98 4.82 -11.15 -8.98
CA ALA A 98 3.67 -10.65 -9.72
C ALA A 98 3.59 -9.11 -9.77
N MET A 99 3.97 -8.43 -8.68
CA MET A 99 3.88 -6.96 -8.60
C MET A 99 4.91 -6.23 -9.47
N HIS A 100 5.97 -6.91 -9.92
CA HIS A 100 7.01 -6.35 -10.76
C HIS A 100 6.93 -6.93 -12.17
N LYS A 101 6.43 -6.14 -13.14
CA LYS A 101 6.07 -6.61 -14.49
C LYS A 101 7.20 -7.34 -15.22
N LEU A 102 8.45 -6.86 -15.10
CA LEU A 102 9.60 -7.55 -15.71
C LEU A 102 9.95 -8.87 -15.00
N SER A 103 9.71 -8.96 -13.69
CA SER A 103 9.93 -10.20 -12.94
C SER A 103 8.96 -11.27 -13.40
N THR A 104 7.67 -10.91 -13.52
CA THR A 104 6.63 -11.74 -14.13
C THR A 104 7.03 -12.15 -15.56
N ALA A 105 7.37 -11.21 -16.43
CA ALA A 105 7.75 -11.52 -17.80
C ALA A 105 8.97 -12.46 -17.88
N THR A 106 9.97 -12.26 -17.02
CA THR A 106 11.16 -13.13 -16.96
C THR A 106 10.80 -14.54 -16.50
N ALA A 107 9.94 -14.68 -15.48
CA ALA A 107 9.49 -15.98 -14.98
C ALA A 107 8.70 -16.74 -16.03
N LEU A 108 7.78 -16.07 -16.73
CA LEU A 108 6.97 -16.65 -17.80
C LEU A 108 7.81 -17.07 -19.00
N ALA A 109 8.67 -16.19 -19.51
CA ALA A 109 9.52 -16.47 -20.66
C ALA A 109 10.53 -17.61 -20.38
N SER A 110 11.04 -17.71 -19.15
CA SER A 110 11.93 -18.81 -18.73
C SER A 110 11.25 -20.17 -18.67
N ASN A 111 9.92 -20.18 -18.70
CA ASN A 111 9.08 -21.38 -18.70
C ASN A 111 8.27 -21.48 -19.99
N ASP A 112 8.74 -20.95 -21.12
CA ASP A 112 8.09 -21.08 -22.42
C ASP A 112 6.64 -20.59 -22.44
N VAL A 113 6.30 -19.56 -21.65
CA VAL A 113 5.04 -18.82 -21.76
C VAL A 113 5.31 -17.50 -22.48
N ARG A 114 4.54 -17.23 -23.53
CA ARG A 114 4.74 -16.07 -24.39
C ARG A 114 4.37 -14.78 -23.67
N THR A 115 5.27 -13.81 -23.74
CA THR A 115 5.08 -12.43 -23.32
C THR A 115 5.56 -11.53 -24.45
N PRO A 116 5.05 -10.30 -24.61
CA PRO A 116 5.59 -9.37 -25.59
C PRO A 116 7.08 -9.12 -25.32
N ASP A 117 7.83 -8.76 -26.36
CA ASP A 117 9.24 -8.40 -26.15
C ASP A 117 9.36 -7.26 -25.14
N VAL A 118 10.28 -7.38 -24.18
CA VAL A 118 10.48 -6.41 -23.11
C VAL A 118 11.95 -6.08 -22.91
N THR A 119 12.24 -4.82 -22.57
CA THR A 119 13.58 -4.38 -22.20
C THR A 119 13.53 -3.34 -21.12
N LEU A 120 14.11 -3.69 -19.97
CA LEU A 120 14.50 -2.76 -18.93
C LEU A 120 16.01 -2.52 -19.03
N ALA A 121 16.40 -1.26 -18.98
CA ALA A 121 17.81 -0.88 -18.86
C ALA A 121 17.98 0.08 -17.69
N LEU A 122 19.10 -0.06 -16.97
CA LEU A 122 19.38 0.74 -15.78
C LEU A 122 19.87 2.17 -16.11
N SER A 123 20.19 2.45 -17.38
CA SER A 123 20.53 3.79 -17.87
C SER A 123 19.63 4.19 -19.05
N GLY A 124 19.31 5.48 -19.13
CA GLY A 124 18.52 6.03 -20.23
C GLY A 124 19.20 5.78 -21.58
N GLU A 125 20.52 5.95 -21.66
CA GLU A 125 21.30 5.67 -22.89
C GLU A 125 21.07 4.25 -23.42
N LYS A 126 21.16 3.24 -22.56
CA LYS A 126 20.92 1.84 -22.96
C LYS A 126 19.46 1.59 -23.30
N LEU A 127 18.52 2.23 -22.61
CA LEU A 127 17.09 2.07 -22.90
C LEU A 127 16.74 2.67 -24.27
N ASN A 128 17.27 3.85 -24.58
CA ASN A 128 17.07 4.49 -25.89
C ASN A 128 17.79 3.72 -27.01
N ALA A 129 18.99 3.18 -26.77
CA ALA A 129 19.64 2.30 -27.75
C ALA A 129 18.81 1.02 -28.02
N ALA A 130 18.09 0.52 -27.00
CA ALA A 130 17.17 -0.60 -27.17
C ALA A 130 15.88 -0.23 -27.92
N ARG A 131 15.50 1.04 -28.00
CA ARG A 131 14.25 1.52 -28.63
C ARG A 131 14.16 1.14 -30.10
N GLU A 132 15.30 1.10 -30.80
CA GLU A 132 15.39 0.73 -32.22
C GLU A 132 14.80 -0.67 -32.53
N ARG A 133 14.69 -1.55 -31.52
CA ARG A 133 14.14 -2.90 -31.69
C ARG A 133 12.61 -2.96 -31.77
N TYR A 134 11.91 -1.90 -31.34
CA TYR A 134 10.45 -1.90 -31.15
C TYR A 134 9.68 -1.18 -32.27
N GLY A 135 10.26 -1.03 -33.47
CA GLY A 135 9.57 -0.46 -34.62
C GLY A 135 9.03 0.97 -34.39
N GLU A 136 7.95 1.31 -35.09
CA GLU A 136 7.35 2.66 -35.06
C GLU A 136 6.70 2.99 -33.70
N GLU A 137 6.06 2.03 -33.04
CA GLU A 137 5.40 2.26 -31.75
C GLU A 137 5.87 1.24 -30.71
N ALA A 138 6.23 1.72 -29.53
CA ALA A 138 6.52 0.89 -28.38
C ALA A 138 5.69 1.33 -27.19
N VAL A 139 5.50 0.42 -26.24
CA VAL A 139 4.87 0.73 -24.96
C VAL A 139 5.94 0.98 -23.91
N TYR A 140 5.95 2.17 -23.34
CA TYR A 140 6.82 2.55 -22.23
C TYR A 140 6.04 2.46 -20.91
N LYS A 141 6.49 1.64 -19.96
CA LYS A 141 5.77 1.38 -18.70
C LYS A 141 6.67 1.48 -17.47
N THR A 142 6.12 1.84 -16.32
CA THR A 142 6.79 1.61 -15.04
C THR A 142 6.73 0.14 -14.63
N ALA A 143 7.82 -0.37 -14.05
CA ALA A 143 7.95 -1.78 -13.65
C ALA A 143 6.99 -2.20 -12.54
N ILE A 144 6.63 -1.26 -11.65
CA ILE A 144 5.60 -1.41 -10.63
C ILE A 144 4.55 -0.31 -10.87
N GLY A 145 3.28 -0.67 -10.78
CA GLY A 145 2.14 0.24 -10.91
C GLY A 145 0.84 -0.48 -11.23
N THR A 146 -0.29 0.20 -11.06
CA THR A 146 -1.65 -0.31 -11.35
C THR A 146 -2.46 0.67 -12.19
N HIS A 147 -3.60 0.20 -12.71
CA HIS A 147 -4.64 1.03 -13.35
C HIS A 147 -4.19 1.90 -14.54
N GLY A 148 -3.15 1.48 -15.27
CA GLY A 148 -2.65 2.22 -16.44
C GLY A 148 -1.95 3.55 -16.11
N GLY A 149 -1.75 3.85 -14.82
CA GLY A 149 -0.85 4.91 -14.37
C GLY A 149 0.58 4.48 -14.65
N GLY A 150 1.31 5.30 -15.41
CA GLY A 150 2.70 4.99 -15.75
C GLY A 150 2.86 4.16 -17.04
N THR A 151 1.97 4.31 -18.01
CA THR A 151 2.02 3.61 -19.31
C THR A 151 1.78 4.59 -20.46
N TRP A 152 2.69 4.60 -21.43
CA TRP A 152 2.69 5.53 -22.58
C TRP A 152 2.99 4.79 -23.87
N LYS A 153 2.44 5.24 -25.00
CA LYS A 153 2.99 4.91 -26.32
C LYS A 153 4.12 5.88 -26.64
N VAL A 154 5.19 5.38 -27.22
CA VAL A 154 6.35 6.19 -27.61
C VAL A 154 6.78 5.81 -29.03
N GLY A 155 7.08 6.83 -29.84
CA GLY A 155 7.65 6.70 -31.17
C GLY A 155 9.15 6.40 -31.15
N PRO A 156 9.80 6.25 -32.31
CA PRO A 156 11.23 5.90 -32.39
C PRO A 156 12.13 7.03 -31.88
N ASP A 157 11.71 8.28 -32.11
CA ASP A 157 12.45 9.49 -31.74
C ASP A 157 12.09 10.04 -30.35
N ASP A 158 11.13 9.43 -29.65
CA ASP A 158 10.70 9.86 -28.32
C ASP A 158 11.71 9.40 -27.26
N PRO A 159 12.43 10.33 -26.60
CA PRO A 159 13.43 9.95 -25.62
C PRO A 159 12.76 9.41 -24.35
N VAL A 160 13.23 8.26 -23.88
CA VAL A 160 12.76 7.62 -22.65
C VAL A 160 13.83 7.63 -21.56
N ASN A 161 13.39 7.59 -20.29
CA ASN A 161 14.28 7.50 -19.14
C ASN A 161 14.26 6.08 -18.56
N ALA A 162 15.33 5.67 -17.88
CA ALA A 162 15.35 4.39 -17.16
C ALA A 162 14.40 4.37 -15.93
N LYS A 163 13.92 5.54 -15.51
CA LYS A 163 13.01 5.72 -14.37
C LYS A 163 11.96 6.78 -14.67
N VAL A 164 10.78 6.61 -14.09
CA VAL A 164 9.76 7.67 -13.94
C VAL A 164 9.53 7.87 -12.45
N GLY A 165 9.85 9.07 -11.95
CA GLY A 165 9.94 9.33 -10.52
C GLY A 165 10.94 8.37 -9.85
N ASN A 166 10.47 7.64 -8.84
CA ASN A 166 11.29 6.66 -8.11
C ASN A 166 11.18 5.23 -8.66
N ARG A 167 10.40 4.99 -9.72
CA ARG A 167 10.16 3.65 -10.28
C ARG A 167 11.02 3.42 -11.51
N TYR A 168 11.54 2.20 -11.67
CA TYR A 168 12.13 1.77 -12.94
C TYR A 168 11.07 1.76 -14.03
N ALA A 169 11.51 2.01 -15.26
CA ALA A 169 10.68 1.92 -16.44
C ALA A 169 11.34 1.05 -17.51
N PHE A 170 10.51 0.52 -18.40
CA PHE A 170 10.92 -0.42 -19.43
C PHE A 170 10.14 -0.17 -20.73
N LEU A 171 10.71 -0.62 -21.83
CA LEU A 171 10.05 -0.70 -23.13
C LEU A 171 9.45 -2.09 -23.30
N GLN A 172 8.29 -2.14 -23.94
CA GLN A 172 7.57 -3.35 -24.29
C GLN A 172 7.04 -3.21 -25.72
N GLU A 173 7.02 -4.31 -26.46
CA GLU A 173 6.34 -4.42 -27.74
C GLU A 173 4.84 -4.09 -27.61
N LEU A 174 4.35 -3.32 -28.57
CA LEU A 174 2.92 -3.09 -28.74
C LEU A 174 2.36 -4.26 -29.56
N VAL A 175 1.71 -5.19 -28.88
CA VAL A 175 0.97 -6.26 -29.54
C VAL A 175 -0.40 -5.72 -29.95
N ASP A 176 -0.70 -5.80 -31.24
CA ASP A 176 -1.97 -5.38 -31.82
C ASP A 176 -2.28 -6.29 -33.03
N GLN A 177 -3.53 -6.25 -33.49
CA GLN A 177 -3.95 -6.92 -34.73
C GLN A 177 -4.52 -5.89 -35.70
N GLU A 178 -4.15 -5.99 -36.96
CA GLU A 178 -4.76 -5.17 -38.01
C GLU A 178 -6.26 -5.46 -38.12
N ASP A 179 -7.07 -4.41 -38.28
CA ASP A 179 -8.53 -4.49 -38.46
C ASP A 179 -9.36 -5.11 -37.32
N VAL A 180 -8.76 -5.36 -36.14
CA VAL A 180 -9.47 -5.79 -34.93
C VAL A 180 -9.51 -4.65 -33.92
N ARG A 181 -10.66 -4.48 -33.25
CA ARG A 181 -10.78 -3.49 -32.17
C ARG A 181 -9.84 -3.89 -31.03
N HIS A 182 -8.87 -3.02 -30.71
CA HIS A 182 -7.92 -3.25 -29.63
C HIS A 182 -8.63 -3.62 -28.32
N ARG A 183 -8.27 -4.78 -27.79
CA ARG A 183 -8.85 -5.37 -26.58
C ARG A 183 -7.80 -6.17 -25.85
N ASP A 184 -8.00 -6.35 -24.55
CA ASP A 184 -7.30 -7.37 -23.79
C ASP A 184 -8.33 -8.33 -23.18
N LEU A 185 -7.87 -9.53 -22.86
CA LEU A 185 -8.65 -10.59 -22.24
C LEU A 185 -8.16 -10.76 -20.79
N ARG A 186 -9.05 -10.53 -19.82
CA ARG A 186 -8.78 -10.84 -18.42
C ARG A 186 -9.39 -12.19 -18.06
N VAL A 187 -8.57 -13.13 -17.63
CA VAL A 187 -8.99 -14.43 -17.09
C VAL A 187 -8.75 -14.44 -15.58
N TYR A 188 -9.78 -14.75 -14.80
CA TYR A 188 -9.66 -14.85 -13.35
C TYR A 188 -9.47 -16.31 -12.95
N VAL A 189 -8.33 -16.62 -12.34
CA VAL A 189 -7.94 -17.96 -11.89
C VAL A 189 -7.98 -18.01 -10.37
N VAL A 190 -8.57 -19.07 -9.80
CA VAL A 190 -8.59 -19.38 -8.36
C VAL A 190 -8.33 -20.88 -8.18
N GLY A 191 -7.32 -21.24 -7.40
CA GLY A 191 -6.97 -22.64 -7.13
C GLY A 191 -6.61 -23.44 -8.39
N GLY A 192 -6.05 -22.77 -9.40
CA GLY A 192 -5.74 -23.38 -10.72
C GLY A 192 -6.93 -23.50 -11.68
N GLU A 193 -8.14 -23.12 -11.25
CA GLU A 193 -9.35 -23.15 -12.08
C GLU A 193 -9.77 -21.76 -12.53
N ILE A 194 -10.34 -21.69 -13.74
CA ILE A 194 -10.85 -20.44 -14.30
C ILE A 194 -12.26 -20.24 -13.79
N VAL A 195 -12.49 -19.12 -13.11
CA VAL A 195 -13.80 -18.76 -12.53
C VAL A 195 -14.63 -17.97 -13.54
N ALA A 196 -14.01 -17.02 -14.23
CA ALA A 196 -14.66 -16.17 -15.23
C ALA A 196 -13.60 -15.49 -16.10
N ALA A 197 -14.00 -15.06 -17.30
CA ALA A 197 -13.17 -14.27 -18.19
C ALA A 197 -13.97 -13.12 -18.81
N MET A 198 -13.30 -12.01 -19.11
CA MET A 198 -13.90 -10.88 -19.81
C MET A 198 -12.95 -10.29 -20.86
N TYR A 199 -13.51 -9.84 -21.97
CA TYR A 199 -12.83 -8.88 -22.84
C TYR A 199 -13.00 -7.47 -22.26
N ARG A 200 -11.92 -6.68 -22.31
CA ARG A 200 -11.98 -5.25 -22.03
C ARG A 200 -11.55 -4.48 -23.26
N TYR A 201 -12.31 -3.44 -23.60
CA TYR A 201 -12.07 -2.61 -24.76
C TYR A 201 -11.68 -1.21 -24.35
N ALA A 202 -10.72 -0.62 -25.06
CA ALA A 202 -10.36 0.77 -24.84
C ALA A 202 -11.48 1.71 -25.35
N PRO A 203 -11.66 2.89 -24.72
CA PRO A 203 -12.54 3.94 -25.25
C PRO A 203 -11.97 4.53 -26.55
N ASP A 204 -12.80 5.12 -27.42
CA ASP A 204 -12.43 5.55 -28.78
C ASP A 204 -11.19 6.47 -28.90
N ASN A 205 -10.79 7.14 -27.81
CA ASN A 205 -9.65 8.06 -27.77
C ASN A 205 -8.47 7.57 -26.90
N ASP A 206 -8.49 6.33 -26.43
CA ASP A 206 -7.41 5.72 -25.65
C ASP A 206 -7.12 4.33 -26.21
N TRP A 207 -5.92 3.83 -25.96
CA TRP A 207 -5.54 2.45 -26.32
C TRP A 207 -5.51 1.56 -25.08
N ARG A 208 -5.53 2.14 -23.88
CA ARG A 208 -5.58 1.39 -22.64
C ARG A 208 -7.00 0.92 -22.38
N THR A 209 -7.14 -0.38 -22.19
CA THR A 209 -8.42 -1.10 -22.03
C THR A 209 -8.92 -1.15 -20.58
N ASN A 210 -8.19 -0.54 -19.63
CA ASN A 210 -8.54 -0.56 -18.22
C ASN A 210 -9.96 0.00 -17.97
N VAL A 211 -10.81 -0.78 -17.31
CA VAL A 211 -12.19 -0.37 -16.93
C VAL A 211 -12.18 0.94 -16.12
N ALA A 212 -11.16 1.17 -15.29
CA ALA A 212 -11.00 2.40 -14.52
C ALA A 212 -10.86 3.67 -15.39
N LEU A 213 -10.50 3.53 -16.68
CA LEU A 213 -10.37 4.61 -17.65
C LEU A 213 -11.62 4.75 -18.56
N GLY A 214 -12.72 4.04 -18.24
CA GLY A 214 -13.96 4.08 -19.03
C GLY A 214 -14.02 3.05 -20.16
N GLY A 215 -13.16 2.04 -20.14
CA GLY A 215 -13.25 0.90 -21.06
C GLY A 215 -14.52 0.07 -20.83
N SER A 216 -15.11 -0.46 -21.90
CA SER A 216 -16.27 -1.36 -21.84
C SER A 216 -15.84 -2.81 -21.64
N VAL A 217 -16.71 -3.62 -21.04
CA VAL A 217 -16.44 -5.04 -20.75
C VAL A 217 -17.47 -5.95 -21.43
N GLU A 218 -17.07 -7.18 -21.76
CA GLU A 218 -17.90 -8.21 -22.39
C GLU A 218 -17.51 -9.58 -21.81
N ASP A 219 -18.50 -10.44 -21.54
CA ASP A 219 -18.24 -11.80 -21.05
C ASP A 219 -17.49 -12.61 -22.11
N ALA A 220 -16.42 -13.28 -21.69
CA ALA A 220 -15.61 -14.16 -22.53
C ALA A 220 -15.53 -15.58 -21.97
N THR A 221 -16.33 -15.91 -20.95
CA THR A 221 -16.18 -17.14 -20.16
C THR A 221 -16.52 -18.39 -20.98
N GLU A 222 -17.65 -18.39 -21.68
CA GLU A 222 -18.08 -19.56 -22.49
C GLU A 222 -17.29 -19.71 -23.80
N ASP A 223 -16.86 -18.59 -24.37
CA ASP A 223 -16.14 -18.53 -25.65
C ASP A 223 -14.61 -18.46 -25.47
N LEU A 224 -14.10 -18.71 -24.25
CA LEU A 224 -12.69 -18.59 -23.93
C LEU A 224 -11.84 -19.54 -24.79
N PRO A 225 -10.91 -19.02 -25.63
CA PRO A 225 -10.08 -19.89 -26.47
C PRO A 225 -9.22 -20.83 -25.62
N ALA A 226 -9.11 -22.10 -26.04
CA ALA A 226 -8.38 -23.12 -25.30
C ALA A 226 -6.91 -22.73 -25.03
N GLU A 227 -6.25 -22.10 -26.02
CA GLU A 227 -4.88 -21.60 -25.86
C GLU A 227 -4.79 -20.51 -24.79
N ALA A 228 -5.71 -19.54 -24.79
CA ALA A 228 -5.75 -18.47 -23.79
C ALA A 228 -6.04 -19.02 -22.39
N SER A 229 -6.96 -19.99 -22.28
CA SER A 229 -7.27 -20.70 -21.04
C SER A 229 -6.05 -21.41 -20.45
N GLU A 230 -5.37 -22.24 -21.27
CA GLU A 230 -4.17 -22.96 -20.83
C GLU A 230 -3.04 -21.98 -20.44
N MET A 231 -2.84 -20.93 -21.25
CA MET A 231 -1.85 -19.89 -20.98
C MET A 231 -2.12 -19.16 -19.66
N ALA A 232 -3.39 -18.82 -19.37
CA ALA A 232 -3.77 -18.15 -18.13
C ALA A 232 -3.51 -19.04 -16.90
N LYS A 233 -3.95 -20.30 -16.94
CA LYS A 233 -3.72 -21.27 -15.85
C LYS A 233 -2.21 -21.46 -15.60
N ARG A 234 -1.44 -21.65 -16.67
CA ARG A 234 0.01 -21.84 -16.60
C ARG A 234 0.73 -20.59 -16.11
N ALA A 235 0.27 -19.40 -16.47
CA ALA A 235 0.85 -18.15 -15.98
C ALA A 235 0.63 -17.96 -14.47
N ALA A 236 -0.57 -18.26 -13.97
CA ALA A 236 -0.86 -18.23 -12.53
C ALA A 236 -0.01 -19.25 -11.76
N ASP A 237 0.14 -20.47 -12.29
CA ASP A 237 0.96 -21.54 -11.72
C ASP A 237 2.46 -21.21 -11.68
N ILE A 238 3.03 -20.69 -12.78
CA ILE A 238 4.45 -20.30 -12.84
C ILE A 238 4.80 -19.18 -11.85
N VAL A 239 3.87 -18.23 -11.66
CA VAL A 239 4.05 -17.12 -10.70
C VAL A 239 3.73 -17.57 -9.27
N ASP A 240 3.15 -18.76 -9.10
CA ASP A 240 2.78 -19.38 -7.83
C ASP A 240 1.68 -18.62 -7.07
N LEU A 241 0.64 -18.18 -7.81
CA LEU A 241 -0.51 -17.48 -7.23
C LEU A 241 -1.72 -18.40 -7.06
N ASP A 242 -2.21 -18.50 -5.83
CA ASP A 242 -3.47 -19.16 -5.46
C ASP A 242 -4.69 -18.52 -6.14
N TYR A 243 -4.69 -17.20 -6.30
CA TYR A 243 -5.69 -16.49 -7.10
C TYR A 243 -5.10 -15.27 -7.80
N ALA A 244 -5.48 -15.07 -9.06
CA ALA A 244 -4.97 -13.98 -9.88
C ALA A 244 -5.92 -13.60 -11.01
N GLY A 245 -5.85 -12.32 -11.42
CA GLY A 245 -6.33 -11.91 -12.74
C GLY A 245 -5.17 -11.92 -13.73
N VAL A 246 -5.26 -12.75 -14.77
CA VAL A 246 -4.27 -12.82 -15.85
C VAL A 246 -4.76 -12.01 -17.03
N ASP A 247 -3.97 -11.04 -17.45
CA ASP A 247 -4.27 -10.20 -18.61
C ASP A 247 -3.50 -10.73 -19.82
N LEU A 248 -4.24 -11.00 -20.87
CA LEU A 248 -3.76 -11.54 -22.14
C LEU A 248 -4.08 -10.56 -23.27
N VAL A 249 -3.27 -10.57 -24.31
CA VAL A 249 -3.55 -9.88 -25.57
C VAL A 249 -3.36 -10.83 -26.72
N GLU A 250 -4.17 -10.66 -27.75
CA GLU A 250 -4.10 -11.42 -28.99
C GLU A 250 -3.30 -10.61 -30.01
N GLY A 251 -2.23 -11.20 -30.57
CA GLY A 251 -1.48 -10.67 -31.70
C GLY A 251 -1.59 -11.58 -32.92
N ASP A 252 -0.93 -11.23 -34.03
CA ASP A 252 -0.95 -12.04 -35.26
C ASP A 252 -0.36 -13.46 -35.06
N GLU A 253 0.59 -13.59 -34.13
CA GLU A 253 1.22 -14.87 -33.81
C GLU A 253 0.46 -15.67 -32.73
N GLY A 254 -0.62 -15.13 -32.17
CA GLY A 254 -1.44 -15.75 -31.11
C GLY A 254 -1.39 -14.98 -29.79
N TRP A 255 -1.58 -15.68 -28.67
CA TRP A 255 -1.76 -15.05 -27.36
C TRP A 255 -0.45 -14.73 -26.63
N PHE A 256 -0.45 -13.64 -25.88
CA PHE A 256 0.65 -13.19 -25.03
C PHE A 256 0.14 -12.76 -23.65
N VAL A 257 0.89 -13.09 -22.60
CA VAL A 257 0.62 -12.61 -21.23
C VAL A 257 1.18 -11.20 -21.05
N LEU A 258 0.32 -10.27 -20.67
CA LEU A 258 0.66 -8.88 -20.35
C LEU A 258 1.00 -8.67 -18.88
N GLU A 259 0.16 -9.17 -17.98
CA GLU A 259 0.35 -9.07 -16.54
C GLU A 259 -0.39 -10.19 -15.80
N VAL A 260 0.13 -10.52 -14.61
CA VAL A 260 -0.50 -11.45 -13.67
C VAL A 260 -0.74 -10.68 -12.37
N ASN A 261 -2.00 -10.42 -12.04
CA ASN A 261 -2.38 -9.51 -10.96
C ASN A 261 -2.80 -10.30 -9.70
N PRO A 262 -2.03 -10.24 -8.60
CA PRO A 262 -2.31 -11.01 -7.38
C PRO A 262 -3.51 -10.47 -6.61
N THR A 263 -3.91 -9.22 -6.87
CA THR A 263 -5.03 -8.54 -6.19
C THR A 263 -6.02 -7.94 -7.19
N ALA A 264 -6.27 -8.64 -8.31
CA ALA A 264 -7.21 -8.19 -9.34
C ALA A 264 -8.60 -7.87 -8.75
N GLY A 265 -9.18 -6.75 -9.21
CA GLY A 265 -10.51 -6.29 -8.81
C GLY A 265 -11.64 -7.06 -9.50
N PHE A 266 -12.82 -7.11 -8.86
CA PHE A 266 -13.96 -7.91 -9.32
C PHE A 266 -14.97 -7.09 -10.13
N LYS A 267 -15.04 -5.76 -9.92
CA LYS A 267 -16.12 -4.92 -10.45
C LYS A 267 -16.37 -5.11 -11.96
N GLY A 268 -15.33 -4.96 -12.78
CA GLY A 268 -15.46 -5.08 -14.23
C GLY A 268 -15.78 -6.50 -14.68
N LEU A 269 -15.19 -7.50 -14.00
CA LEU A 269 -15.46 -8.91 -14.29
C LEU A 269 -16.91 -9.25 -13.97
N TYR A 270 -17.40 -8.86 -12.79
CA TYR A 270 -18.78 -9.08 -12.39
C TYR A 270 -19.78 -8.32 -13.28
N GLU A 271 -19.46 -7.11 -13.71
CA GLU A 271 -20.30 -6.38 -14.68
C GLU A 271 -20.46 -7.15 -15.99
N ALA A 272 -19.39 -7.78 -16.48
CA ALA A 272 -19.42 -8.60 -17.69
C ALA A 272 -20.14 -9.94 -17.48
N THR A 273 -19.76 -10.69 -16.45
CA THR A 273 -20.09 -12.13 -16.35
C THR A 273 -21.18 -12.45 -15.34
N GLN A 274 -21.52 -11.50 -14.44
CA GLN A 274 -22.34 -11.73 -13.25
C GLN A 274 -21.78 -12.82 -12.31
N VAL A 275 -20.49 -13.15 -12.42
CA VAL A 275 -19.80 -14.13 -11.55
C VAL A 275 -18.80 -13.40 -10.65
N SER A 276 -19.01 -13.52 -9.34
CA SER A 276 -18.12 -13.03 -8.29
C SER A 276 -17.03 -14.07 -8.01
N PRO A 277 -15.73 -13.69 -8.07
CA PRO A 277 -14.64 -14.57 -7.65
C PRO A 277 -14.58 -14.84 -6.14
N ALA A 278 -15.26 -14.01 -5.33
CA ALA A 278 -15.10 -14.02 -3.88
C ALA A 278 -15.42 -15.38 -3.21
N PRO A 279 -16.53 -16.07 -3.57
CA PRO A 279 -16.83 -17.39 -3.02
C PRO A 279 -15.81 -18.48 -3.35
N TYR A 280 -15.19 -18.41 -4.52
CA TYR A 280 -14.13 -19.34 -4.91
C TYR A 280 -12.85 -19.08 -4.11
N ILE A 281 -12.51 -17.82 -3.84
CA ILE A 281 -11.38 -17.44 -2.99
C ILE A 281 -11.65 -17.87 -1.54
N ALA A 282 -12.87 -17.64 -1.04
CA ALA A 282 -13.29 -18.07 0.29
C ALA A 282 -13.19 -19.59 0.44
N LYS A 283 -13.72 -20.35 -0.53
CA LYS A 283 -13.57 -21.80 -0.60
C LYS A 283 -12.10 -22.22 -0.50
N LEU A 284 -11.24 -21.66 -1.34
CA LEU A 284 -9.82 -22.02 -1.37
C LEU A 284 -9.13 -21.75 -0.02
N ALA A 285 -9.45 -20.64 0.62
CA ALA A 285 -8.94 -20.31 1.95
C ALA A 285 -9.43 -21.30 3.01
N ILE A 286 -10.74 -21.56 3.06
CA ILE A 286 -11.36 -22.50 4.00
C ILE A 286 -10.73 -23.90 3.86
N GLU A 287 -10.61 -24.41 2.64
CA GLU A 287 -10.01 -25.72 2.38
C GLU A 287 -8.52 -25.76 2.73
N ARG A 288 -7.79 -24.64 2.54
CA ARG A 288 -6.38 -24.51 2.97
C ARG A 288 -6.24 -24.61 4.49
N ALA A 289 -7.19 -24.09 5.24
CA ALA A 289 -7.27 -24.22 6.70
C ALA A 289 -7.81 -25.60 7.17
N GLY A 290 -8.20 -26.47 6.24
CA GLY A 290 -8.73 -27.81 6.55
C GLY A 290 -10.24 -27.87 6.78
N GLY A 291 -10.97 -26.79 6.48
CA GLY A 291 -12.43 -26.79 6.43
C GLY A 291 -12.98 -27.48 5.18
N GLU A 292 -14.29 -27.76 5.18
CA GLU A 292 -15.00 -28.37 4.06
C GLU A 292 -16.09 -27.43 3.55
N VAL A 293 -16.22 -27.30 2.23
CA VAL A 293 -17.18 -26.40 1.59
C VAL A 293 -18.00 -27.16 0.56
N ASP A 294 -19.30 -26.86 0.47
CA ASP A 294 -20.18 -27.37 -0.59
C ASP A 294 -20.00 -26.57 -1.88
N ASP A 295 -19.54 -27.23 -2.94
CA ASP A 295 -19.36 -26.66 -4.27
C ASP A 295 -20.64 -26.07 -4.87
N ASP A 296 -21.79 -26.67 -4.61
CA ASP A 296 -23.06 -26.16 -5.12
C ASP A 296 -23.42 -24.85 -4.43
N ARG A 297 -23.12 -24.74 -3.13
CA ARG A 297 -23.30 -23.50 -2.38
C ARG A 297 -22.40 -22.38 -2.92
N VAL A 298 -21.14 -22.69 -3.22
CA VAL A 298 -20.18 -21.73 -3.81
C VAL A 298 -20.72 -21.18 -5.14
N ARG A 299 -21.23 -22.05 -6.01
CA ARG A 299 -21.82 -21.64 -7.30
C ARG A 299 -23.06 -20.76 -7.11
N ASP A 300 -23.91 -21.08 -6.15
CA ASP A 300 -25.13 -20.31 -5.88
C ASP A 300 -24.80 -18.87 -5.46
N ILE A 301 -23.87 -18.69 -4.52
CA ILE A 301 -23.52 -17.37 -3.98
C ILE A 301 -22.58 -16.58 -4.90
N ALA A 302 -21.90 -17.24 -5.85
CA ALA A 302 -21.07 -16.57 -6.85
C ALA A 302 -21.86 -15.64 -7.79
N ASN A 303 -23.18 -15.82 -7.92
CA ASN A 303 -24.02 -14.97 -8.77
C ASN A 303 -24.29 -13.57 -8.17
N VAL A 304 -23.76 -13.27 -6.98
CA VAL A 304 -23.91 -11.98 -6.32
C VAL A 304 -22.55 -11.48 -5.84
N LEU A 305 -22.21 -10.24 -6.21
CA LEU A 305 -21.09 -9.52 -5.59
C LEU A 305 -21.59 -8.83 -4.32
N ASP A 306 -21.62 -9.55 -3.20
CA ASP A 306 -22.03 -8.98 -1.91
C ASP A 306 -20.94 -8.06 -1.35
N ASP A 307 -21.11 -6.74 -1.53
CA ASP A 307 -20.23 -5.72 -0.99
C ASP A 307 -20.80 -5.00 0.25
N SER A 308 -21.78 -5.64 0.90
CA SER A 308 -22.37 -5.15 2.14
C SER A 308 -21.34 -5.11 3.27
N ARG A 309 -21.69 -4.44 4.38
CA ARG A 309 -20.77 -4.26 5.52
C ARG A 309 -20.54 -5.63 6.21
N PRO A 310 -19.31 -6.18 6.22
CA PRO A 310 -19.05 -7.47 6.86
C PRO A 310 -19.20 -7.39 8.37
N THR A 311 -19.56 -8.51 9.02
CA THR A 311 -19.61 -8.55 10.49
C THR A 311 -18.22 -8.43 11.10
N ALA A 312 -17.22 -8.99 10.41
CA ALA A 312 -15.80 -8.90 10.71
C ALA A 312 -15.19 -7.48 10.55
N GLN A 313 -15.95 -6.49 10.05
CA GLN A 313 -15.40 -5.14 9.93
C GLN A 313 -15.15 -4.57 11.33
N PRO A 314 -13.89 -4.16 11.65
CA PRO A 314 -13.59 -3.58 12.94
C PRO A 314 -14.48 -2.37 13.21
N PRO A 315 -14.90 -2.13 14.46
CA PRO A 315 -15.54 -0.89 14.81
C PRO A 315 -14.62 0.25 14.36
N GLU A 316 -15.20 1.29 13.74
CA GLU A 316 -14.43 2.49 13.45
C GLU A 316 -13.76 2.91 14.75
N SER A 317 -12.43 3.00 14.73
CA SER A 317 -11.77 3.70 15.81
C SER A 317 -12.43 5.06 15.84
N VAL A 318 -13.04 5.39 16.97
CA VAL A 318 -13.35 6.77 17.25
C VAL A 318 -11.98 7.40 17.43
N THR A 319 -11.28 7.71 16.31
CA THR A 319 -10.55 8.95 16.26
C THR A 319 -11.61 9.95 16.65
N GLN A 320 -11.60 10.33 17.93
CA GLN A 320 -12.31 11.52 18.29
C GLN A 320 -11.81 12.52 17.25
N ASP A 321 -12.72 13.09 16.46
CA ASP A 321 -12.55 14.46 16.02
C ASP A 321 -12.48 15.29 17.31
N THR A 322 -11.43 15.07 18.12
CA THR A 322 -10.96 16.02 19.09
C THR A 322 -10.62 17.19 18.22
N GLU A 323 -11.39 18.26 18.37
CA GLU A 323 -10.89 19.60 18.08
C GLU A 323 -9.39 19.61 18.41
N PRO A 324 -8.53 20.09 17.49
CA PRO A 324 -7.09 19.94 17.63
C PRO A 324 -6.70 20.32 19.04
N ALA A 325 -6.08 19.37 19.78
CA ALA A 325 -5.95 19.49 21.22
C ALA A 325 -5.42 20.89 21.58
N VAL A 326 -6.07 21.55 22.53
CA VAL A 326 -5.72 22.94 22.86
C VAL A 326 -4.46 22.92 23.73
N ILE A 327 -3.37 23.45 23.20
CA ILE A 327 -2.10 23.62 23.91
C ILE A 327 -1.90 25.10 24.25
N GLY A 328 -1.19 25.37 25.33
CA GLY A 328 -0.92 26.73 25.77
C GLY A 328 0.13 27.47 24.95
N TYR A 329 0.31 28.74 25.30
CA TYR A 329 1.49 29.52 24.90
C TYR A 329 2.78 28.87 25.41
N THR A 330 2.71 28.26 26.60
CA THR A 330 3.72 27.35 27.13
C THR A 330 3.06 26.02 27.51
N GLU A 331 3.72 24.92 27.17
CA GLU A 331 3.21 23.56 27.37
C GLU A 331 4.36 22.66 27.83
N GLU A 332 4.07 21.71 28.72
CA GLU A 332 5.04 20.66 29.05
C GLU A 332 5.11 19.65 27.90
N VAL A 333 6.32 19.36 27.43
CA VAL A 333 6.56 18.43 26.32
C VAL A 333 7.58 17.38 26.71
N VAL A 334 7.42 16.18 26.17
CA VAL A 334 8.37 15.08 26.35
C VAL A 334 9.22 14.96 25.10
N LEU A 335 10.51 15.27 25.18
CA LEU A 335 11.44 15.03 24.08
C LEU A 335 12.11 13.68 24.25
N SER A 336 12.10 12.85 23.22
CA SER A 336 12.75 11.55 23.21
C SER A 336 13.75 11.46 22.05
N GLY A 337 14.98 11.06 22.39
CA GLY A 337 16.03 10.73 21.43
C GLY A 337 16.51 9.29 21.63
N THR A 338 17.69 8.97 21.09
CA THR A 338 18.22 7.59 21.13
C THR A 338 18.67 7.13 22.52
N SER A 339 19.01 8.07 23.40
CA SER A 339 19.58 7.78 24.73
C SER A 339 18.59 7.95 25.88
N GLY A 340 17.42 8.53 25.63
CA GLY A 340 16.39 8.70 26.64
C GLY A 340 15.36 9.78 26.32
N SER A 341 14.47 10.02 27.27
CA SER A 341 13.40 11.02 27.19
C SER A 341 13.48 12.03 28.33
N LYS A 342 13.09 13.28 28.08
CA LYS A 342 13.09 14.36 29.07
C LYS A 342 11.86 15.24 28.91
N SER A 343 11.17 15.49 30.02
CA SER A 343 10.09 16.48 30.09
C SER A 343 10.67 17.87 30.28
N VAL A 344 10.22 18.82 29.46
CA VAL A 344 10.65 20.22 29.50
C VAL A 344 9.48 21.14 29.17
N LEU A 345 9.52 22.37 29.68
CA LEU A 345 8.61 23.41 29.22
C LEU A 345 9.04 23.89 27.84
N ALA A 346 8.13 23.79 26.87
CA ALA A 346 8.28 24.36 25.55
C ALA A 346 7.36 25.56 25.37
N LYS A 347 7.79 26.45 24.48
CA LYS A 347 7.00 27.61 24.08
C LYS A 347 6.50 27.45 22.65
N SER A 348 5.22 27.74 22.45
CA SER A 348 4.58 27.74 21.15
C SER A 348 5.05 28.95 20.33
N ASP A 349 5.76 28.72 19.23
CA ASP A 349 6.26 29.76 18.31
C ASP A 349 5.65 29.58 16.92
N THR A 350 4.47 30.16 16.72
CA THR A 350 3.74 30.12 15.43
C THR A 350 4.50 30.81 14.29
N GLY A 351 5.51 31.64 14.59
CA GLY A 351 6.38 32.28 13.61
C GLY A 351 7.51 31.37 13.12
N ALA A 352 7.85 30.32 13.87
CA ALA A 352 8.86 29.35 13.49
C ALA A 352 8.27 28.28 12.56
N THR A 353 8.93 28.02 11.44
CA THR A 353 8.50 26.92 10.54
C THR A 353 8.86 25.54 11.10
N ARG A 354 9.83 25.49 12.01
CA ARG A 354 10.40 24.23 12.50
C ARG A 354 10.69 24.32 14.00
N THR A 355 10.49 23.20 14.67
CA THR A 355 10.78 23.01 16.08
C THR A 355 12.29 23.09 16.33
N SER A 356 12.67 23.67 17.46
CA SER A 356 14.06 23.94 17.79
C SER A 356 14.37 23.69 19.25
N ILE A 357 15.53 23.08 19.49
CA ILE A 357 15.89 22.47 20.77
C ILE A 357 17.27 22.97 21.20
N ASP A 358 17.43 23.21 22.49
CA ASP A 358 18.71 23.56 23.10
C ASP A 358 19.78 22.46 22.89
N THR A 359 21.03 22.88 22.74
CA THR A 359 22.15 21.97 22.47
C THR A 359 22.42 20.99 23.60
N SER A 360 22.31 21.42 24.87
CA SER A 360 22.49 20.54 26.03
C SER A 360 21.37 19.52 26.12
N LEU A 361 20.13 19.96 25.89
CA LEU A 361 18.96 19.10 25.88
C LEU A 361 19.00 18.07 24.74
N ALA A 362 19.42 18.48 23.55
CA ALA A 362 19.63 17.57 22.42
C ALA A 362 20.72 16.53 22.71
N ALA A 363 21.78 16.91 23.42
CA ALA A 363 22.83 15.97 23.84
C ALA A 363 22.32 14.99 24.91
N ASP A 364 21.57 15.47 25.90
CA ASP A 364 21.02 14.67 27.00
C ASP A 364 20.10 13.55 26.50
N ILE A 365 19.20 13.85 25.57
CA ILE A 365 18.28 12.85 25.00
C ILE A 365 18.95 11.97 23.94
N GLY A 366 20.18 12.29 23.54
CA GLY A 366 20.86 11.61 22.43
C GLY A 366 20.16 11.85 21.09
N ALA A 367 19.86 13.11 20.76
CA ALA A 367 19.25 13.47 19.50
C ALA A 367 20.22 13.24 18.32
N GLY A 368 19.84 12.42 17.34
CA GLY A 368 20.70 12.14 16.19
C GLY A 368 20.38 10.83 15.46
N PRO A 369 21.09 10.55 14.35
CA PRO A 369 22.24 11.29 13.80
C PRO A 369 21.87 12.63 13.15
N ILE A 370 22.86 13.50 12.95
CA ILE A 370 22.68 14.79 12.25
C ILE A 370 22.32 14.49 10.79
N LYS A 371 21.09 14.82 10.39
CA LYS A 371 20.60 14.61 9.01
C LYS A 371 21.22 15.60 8.03
N SER A 372 21.31 16.87 8.42
CA SER A 372 21.84 17.94 7.56
C SER A 372 22.21 19.19 8.37
N ILE A 373 22.83 20.16 7.70
CA ILE A 373 23.14 21.47 8.25
C ILE A 373 22.27 22.50 7.52
N THR A 374 21.34 23.16 8.22
CA THR A 374 20.45 24.19 7.66
C THR A 374 21.01 25.58 7.90
N ARG A 375 20.95 26.45 6.88
CA ARG A 375 21.37 27.85 6.96
C ARG A 375 20.15 28.75 7.22
N ILE A 376 20.07 29.36 8.40
CA ILE A 376 18.92 30.17 8.82
C ILE A 376 19.30 31.65 8.78
N ARG A 377 18.43 32.49 8.19
CA ARG A 377 18.50 33.95 8.29
C ARG A 377 17.52 34.43 9.36
N SER A 378 18.01 35.13 10.37
CA SER A 378 17.15 35.78 11.37
C SER A 378 16.70 37.15 10.85
N GLY A 379 15.45 37.55 11.14
CA GLY A 379 14.93 38.89 10.83
C GLY A 379 15.70 40.03 11.51
N SER A 380 16.46 39.74 12.57
CA SER A 380 17.24 40.72 13.35
C SER A 380 18.73 40.76 13.02
N SER A 381 19.25 39.90 12.14
CA SER A 381 20.69 39.80 11.83
C SER A 381 20.97 39.61 10.35
N LYS A 382 21.92 40.38 9.80
CA LYS A 382 22.40 40.26 8.41
C LYS A 382 23.30 39.03 8.17
N GLN A 383 23.66 38.26 9.20
CA GLN A 383 24.49 37.06 9.06
C GLN A 383 23.64 35.78 9.18
N SER A 384 23.81 34.89 8.20
CA SER A 384 23.18 33.57 8.22
C SER A 384 23.91 32.64 9.19
N LYS A 385 23.21 32.06 10.18
CA LYS A 385 23.78 31.05 11.09
C LYS A 385 23.50 29.64 10.57
N SER A 386 24.47 28.76 10.77
CA SER A 386 24.41 27.35 10.36
C SER A 386 24.00 26.51 11.55
N ARG A 387 22.93 25.71 11.44
CA ARG A 387 22.42 24.87 12.54
C ARG A 387 22.33 23.40 12.12
N PRO A 388 22.84 22.46 12.92
CA PRO A 388 22.60 21.05 12.68
C PRO A 388 21.13 20.71 12.93
N VAL A 389 20.63 19.70 12.22
CA VAL A 389 19.25 19.25 12.32
C VAL A 389 19.22 17.76 12.60
N VAL A 390 18.40 17.35 13.57
CA VAL A 390 18.33 16.01 14.13
C VAL A 390 16.87 15.55 14.16
N ASP A 391 16.64 14.24 14.04
CA ASP A 391 15.31 13.70 14.30
C ASP A 391 15.13 13.45 15.80
N VAL A 392 13.97 13.84 16.30
CA VAL A 392 13.55 13.66 17.69
C VAL A 392 12.05 13.38 17.72
N VAL A 393 11.60 12.65 18.73
CA VAL A 393 10.18 12.46 19.00
C VAL A 393 9.74 13.46 20.07
N VAL A 394 8.71 14.24 19.78
CA VAL A 394 8.13 15.25 20.67
C VAL A 394 6.72 14.81 21.07
N GLY A 395 6.53 14.49 22.35
CA GLY A 395 5.23 14.29 22.97
C GLY A 395 4.64 15.62 23.41
N VAL A 396 3.47 16.01 22.87
CA VAL A 396 2.72 17.22 23.24
C VAL A 396 1.25 16.86 23.37
N GLY A 397 0.58 17.28 24.45
CA GLY A 397 -0.88 17.07 24.59
C GLY A 397 -1.34 15.62 24.47
N GLY A 398 -0.50 14.65 24.86
CA GLY A 398 -0.78 13.20 24.76
C GLY A 398 -0.42 12.54 23.42
N ASN A 399 -0.07 13.32 22.39
CA ASN A 399 0.31 12.81 21.07
C ASN A 399 1.82 12.91 20.84
N GLN A 400 2.40 11.97 20.10
CA GLN A 400 3.81 11.95 19.75
C GLN A 400 4.03 12.33 18.28
N HIS A 401 5.01 13.20 18.04
CA HIS A 401 5.36 13.72 16.72
C HIS A 401 6.85 13.51 16.45
N THR A 402 7.20 12.78 15.39
CA THR A 402 8.58 12.68 14.93
C THR A 402 8.90 13.90 14.08
N VAL A 403 9.83 14.74 14.54
CA VAL A 403 10.21 15.98 13.83
C VAL A 403 11.70 16.07 13.60
N THR A 404 12.05 16.75 12.50
CA THR A 404 13.43 17.09 12.19
C THR A 404 13.74 18.47 12.81
N ALA A 405 14.15 18.49 14.07
CA ALA A 405 14.36 19.68 14.88
C ALA A 405 15.73 20.33 14.66
N SER A 406 15.80 21.66 14.66
CA SER A 406 17.09 22.38 14.60
C SER A 406 17.70 22.55 15.98
N VAL A 407 18.98 22.24 16.13
CA VAL A 407 19.71 22.40 17.40
C VAL A 407 20.37 23.78 17.47
N GLU A 408 20.18 24.49 18.58
CA GLU A 408 20.75 25.82 18.83
C GLU A 408 21.19 25.97 20.29
N ASP A 409 22.22 26.77 20.57
CA ASP A 409 22.54 27.14 21.95
C ASP A 409 21.55 28.20 22.45
N ARG A 410 20.73 27.81 23.43
CA ARG A 410 19.67 28.61 24.04
C ARG A 410 19.81 28.66 25.56
N SER A 411 21.00 28.44 26.07
CA SER A 411 21.33 28.57 27.50
C SER A 411 20.94 29.91 28.13
N HIS A 412 20.72 30.94 27.31
CA HIS A 412 20.30 32.29 27.71
C HIS A 412 18.79 32.56 27.58
N MET A 413 17.99 31.58 27.16
CA MET A 413 16.54 31.70 26.99
C MET A 413 15.79 30.95 28.08
N ASP A 414 14.59 31.41 28.41
CA ASP A 414 13.75 30.81 29.47
C ASP A 414 13.19 29.43 29.08
N TYR A 415 13.11 29.14 27.76
CA TYR A 415 12.54 27.89 27.24
C TYR A 415 13.57 27.15 26.37
N PRO A 416 13.97 25.91 26.75
CA PRO A 416 14.93 25.12 25.99
C PRO A 416 14.34 24.56 24.68
N VAL A 417 13.02 24.65 24.48
CA VAL A 417 12.32 24.18 23.28
C VAL A 417 11.36 25.24 22.76
N LEU A 418 11.39 25.48 21.45
CA LEU A 418 10.36 26.21 20.74
C LEU A 418 9.65 25.28 19.76
N LEU A 419 8.34 25.12 19.92
CA LEU A 419 7.49 24.34 19.03
C LEU A 419 7.20 25.19 17.79
N GLY A 420 7.58 24.68 16.61
CA GLY A 420 7.31 25.31 15.33
C GLY A 420 6.04 24.76 14.67
N ARG A 421 5.71 25.30 13.51
CA ARG A 421 4.54 24.87 12.72
C ARG A 421 4.56 23.40 12.29
N ASP A 422 5.74 22.77 12.23
CA ASP A 422 5.91 21.33 12.02
C ASP A 422 5.25 20.45 13.10
N ILE A 423 4.91 21.03 14.25
CA ILE A 423 4.10 20.38 15.29
C ILE A 423 2.78 21.12 15.46
N LEU A 424 2.82 22.45 15.53
CA LEU A 424 1.67 23.27 15.90
C LEU A 424 0.52 23.22 14.88
N GLU A 425 0.74 22.77 13.64
CA GLU A 425 -0.35 22.58 12.67
C GLU A 425 -1.39 21.53 13.11
N ASN A 426 -1.03 20.66 14.06
CA ASN A 426 -1.90 19.63 14.62
C ASN A 426 -2.67 20.07 15.89
N TYR A 427 -2.51 21.32 16.34
CA TYR A 427 -3.04 21.80 17.62
C TYR A 427 -3.67 23.20 17.51
N GLN A 428 -4.58 23.55 18.41
CA GLN A 428 -4.99 24.93 18.63
C GLN A 428 -4.14 25.55 19.74
N VAL A 429 -3.54 26.72 19.48
CA VAL A 429 -2.72 27.43 20.48
C VAL A 429 -3.57 28.46 21.22
N ASP A 430 -3.86 28.20 22.49
CA ASP A 430 -4.47 29.19 23.38
C ASP A 430 -3.38 30.06 24.02
N VAL A 431 -3.26 31.28 23.51
CA VAL A 431 -2.26 32.25 23.97
C VAL A 431 -2.50 32.75 25.40
N SER A 432 -3.70 32.53 25.96
CA SER A 432 -4.05 32.90 27.33
C SER A 432 -3.56 31.87 28.36
N ARG A 433 -3.32 30.62 27.93
CA ARG A 433 -2.85 29.54 28.79
C ARG A 433 -1.32 29.53 28.89
N ARG A 434 -0.79 29.68 30.10
CA ARG A 434 0.64 29.58 30.43
C ARG A 434 0.80 28.72 31.68
N ILE A 435 1.71 27.75 31.64
CA ILE A 435 1.99 26.88 32.79
C ILE A 435 2.91 27.60 33.82
N ASP A 436 3.50 28.74 33.46
CA ASP A 436 4.47 29.46 34.31
C ASP A 436 3.85 30.34 35.42
N SER A 437 2.52 30.47 35.56
CA SER A 437 1.90 31.48 36.44
C SER A 437 1.57 31.07 37.88
N ASP A 438 1.77 29.80 38.30
CA ASP A 438 1.33 29.34 39.63
C ASP A 438 2.43 29.31 40.71
N ALA A 439 3.54 30.04 40.53
CA ALA A 439 4.68 30.02 41.46
C ALA A 439 5.01 31.35 42.18
N ALA A 440 4.12 32.36 42.16
CA ALA A 440 4.39 33.61 42.88
C ALA A 440 3.11 34.34 43.33
N ASP A 441 2.41 33.80 44.33
CA ASP A 441 1.57 34.59 45.23
C ASP A 441 1.85 34.13 46.67
N THR A 442 2.81 34.80 47.32
CA THR A 442 3.00 34.72 48.78
C THR A 442 2.37 35.99 49.34
N PRO A 443 1.35 35.93 50.23
CA PRO A 443 0.73 37.15 50.76
C PRO A 443 1.71 37.90 51.66
N GLU A 444 1.90 39.19 51.41
CA GLU A 444 2.52 40.12 52.36
C GLU A 444 1.56 40.31 53.55
N GLU A 445 1.99 39.88 54.74
CA GLU A 445 1.35 40.25 56.01
C GLU A 445 1.77 41.66 56.41
N GLU A 446 0.79 42.54 56.59
CA GLU A 446 0.94 43.81 57.31
C GLU A 446 1.13 43.53 58.82
N GLU A 447 2.18 44.08 59.43
CA GLU A 447 2.18 44.44 60.86
C GLU A 447 2.66 45.89 61.02
N GLU A 448 2.05 46.55 62.01
CA GLU A 448 2.03 47.97 62.44
C GLU A 448 3.27 48.86 62.22
#